data_AF-A0A177EFK6-F1
#
_entry.id   AF-A0A177EFK6-F1
#
_cell.length_a   1.000
_cell.length_b   1.000
_cell.length_c   1.000
_cell.angle_alpha   90.00
_cell.angle_beta   90.00
_cell.angle_gamma   90.00
#
_symmetry.space_group_name_H-M   'P 1'
#
loop_
_entity.id
_entity.type
_entity.pdbx_description
1 polymer ?
#
loop_
_entity_poly.entity_id
_entity_poly.type
_entity_poly.pdbx_seq_one_letter_code
_entity_poly.pdbx_strand_id
1 'polypeptide(L)'
;DTLIIRSSGPFDLAVLEKTLSSFGTINAYALDLENLEDYKNMPKQGFGGLYRGLSDSFDALEDTLTPTRTPKCILNVKVLTIYATPKTTIEWLQERVDLSESPIKLAIHCMADFGNLDVLDGFDAAGVNWLALYDIDNLATLDCKLLREGPLPGVLELDSDNLPTPKMPEQVIRHITSKHWEMLGISVSVWEELIKLSEEYNRIITTDVLRVYLPSDGSLPTSPVVIGGPIITGTLSILFPSTKQTVTRQEITDMFDWASRSFGELENLSVDTKPGAIDETALVRSNQFVITTAPIAMCVRVNGVKCLVSRAPRQW
;
A
#
# COMPACT_ATOMS: atom_id res chain seq x y z
N ASP A 1 -7.72 9.48 20.18
CA ASP A 1 -8.92 8.62 20.32
C ASP A 1 -9.08 7.75 19.10
N THR A 2 -8.93 6.44 19.28
CA THR A 2 -9.09 5.45 18.20
C THR A 2 -10.31 4.60 18.52
N LEU A 3 -11.23 4.49 17.56
CA LEU A 3 -12.37 3.59 17.62
C LEU A 3 -12.03 2.35 16.79
N ILE A 4 -12.16 1.17 17.40
CA ILE A 4 -11.88 -0.11 16.73
C ILE A 4 -13.18 -0.90 16.66
N ILE A 5 -13.60 -1.27 15.45
CA ILE A 5 -14.70 -2.18 15.19
C ILE A 5 -14.10 -3.45 14.61
N ARG A 6 -14.08 -4.51 15.44
CA ARG A 6 -13.47 -5.79 15.06
C ARG A 6 -14.41 -6.95 15.30
N SER A 7 -14.36 -7.93 14.42
CA SER A 7 -14.98 -9.24 14.66
C SER A 7 -13.92 -10.29 14.96
N SER A 8 -14.24 -11.26 15.83
CA SER A 8 -13.41 -12.45 16.09
C SER A 8 -13.94 -13.69 15.36
N GLY A 9 -14.84 -13.51 14.39
CA GLY A 9 -15.53 -14.57 13.69
C GLY A 9 -16.48 -14.01 12.63
N PRO A 10 -17.42 -14.82 12.14
CA PRO A 10 -18.37 -14.37 11.13
C PRO A 10 -19.18 -13.18 11.65
N PHE A 11 -19.23 -12.10 10.86
CA PHE A 11 -19.77 -10.82 11.28
C PHE A 11 -21.13 -10.55 10.63
N ASP A 12 -22.11 -10.06 11.40
CA ASP A 12 -23.41 -9.67 10.88
C ASP A 12 -23.43 -8.18 10.55
N LEU A 13 -23.48 -7.86 9.25
CA LEU A 13 -23.54 -6.47 8.75
C LEU A 13 -24.74 -5.69 9.31
N ALA A 14 -25.84 -6.37 9.68
CA ALA A 14 -26.98 -5.70 10.31
C ALA A 14 -26.62 -5.10 11.69
N VAL A 15 -25.68 -5.71 12.41
CA VAL A 15 -25.19 -5.18 13.69
C VAL A 15 -24.36 -3.92 13.46
N LEU A 16 -23.51 -3.90 12.43
CA LEU A 16 -22.77 -2.71 12.05
C LEU A 16 -23.69 -1.59 11.58
N GLU A 17 -24.69 -1.91 10.76
CA GLU A 17 -25.67 -0.94 10.28
C GLU A 17 -26.39 -0.26 11.44
N LYS A 18 -26.89 -1.05 12.39
CA LYS A 18 -27.56 -0.55 13.57
C LYS A 18 -26.62 0.30 14.42
N THR A 19 -25.36 -0.11 14.53
CA THR A 19 -24.32 0.64 15.26
C THR A 19 -24.07 2.00 14.61
N LEU A 20 -23.74 2.02 13.32
CA LEU A 20 -23.49 3.25 12.54
C LEU A 20 -24.71 4.18 12.56
N SER A 21 -25.91 3.63 12.35
CA SER A 21 -27.17 4.39 12.39
C SER A 21 -27.46 5.00 13.76
N SER A 22 -27.06 4.33 14.85
CA SER A 22 -27.29 4.82 16.22
C SER A 22 -26.38 5.98 16.61
N PHE A 23 -25.17 6.05 16.05
CA PHE A 23 -24.25 7.16 16.33
C PHE A 23 -24.65 8.43 15.58
N GLY A 24 -25.12 8.30 14.34
CA GLY A 24 -25.39 9.42 13.44
C GLY A 24 -24.10 10.12 12.97
N THR A 25 -23.27 10.58 13.90
CA THR A 25 -21.94 11.14 13.63
C THR A 25 -20.91 10.53 14.57
N ILE A 26 -19.81 10.01 14.00
CA ILE A 26 -18.66 9.52 14.75
C ILE A 26 -17.54 10.55 14.63
N ASN A 27 -17.08 11.07 15.77
CA ASN A 27 -15.92 11.95 15.85
C ASN A 27 -14.78 11.19 16.53
N ALA A 28 -13.73 10.85 15.78
CA ALA A 28 -12.57 10.13 16.31
C ALA A 28 -11.30 10.60 15.59
N TYR A 29 -10.13 10.32 16.17
CA TYR A 29 -8.88 10.54 15.44
C TYR A 29 -8.69 9.46 14.38
N ALA A 30 -8.90 8.19 14.76
CA ALA A 30 -8.78 7.03 13.90
C ALA A 30 -9.99 6.10 14.05
N LEU A 31 -10.39 5.48 12.95
CA LEU A 31 -11.35 4.38 12.89
C LEU A 31 -10.69 3.18 12.23
N ASP A 32 -10.62 2.07 12.96
CA ASP A 32 -10.07 0.82 12.47
C ASP A 32 -11.19 -0.22 12.34
N LEU A 33 -11.32 -0.79 11.14
CA LEU A 33 -12.30 -1.82 10.79
C LEU A 33 -11.54 -3.12 10.53
N GLU A 34 -11.76 -4.14 11.35
CA GLU A 34 -10.98 -5.38 11.30
C GLU A 34 -11.87 -6.63 11.16
N ASN A 35 -11.49 -7.52 10.23
CA ASN A 35 -12.08 -8.87 10.08
C ASN A 35 -13.61 -8.86 9.87
N LEU A 36 -14.14 -7.94 9.06
CA LEU A 36 -15.59 -7.80 8.83
C LEU A 36 -16.08 -8.71 7.69
N GLU A 37 -15.78 -10.00 7.78
CA GLU A 37 -16.26 -11.01 6.82
C GLU A 37 -17.73 -11.38 7.09
N ASP A 38 -18.59 -11.16 6.08
CA ASP A 38 -20.00 -11.58 6.16
C ASP A 38 -20.12 -13.10 6.05
N TYR A 39 -20.74 -13.72 7.07
CA TYR A 39 -21.00 -15.15 7.15
C TYR A 39 -21.84 -15.68 5.98
N LYS A 40 -22.67 -14.83 5.36
CA LYS A 40 -23.52 -15.22 4.22
C LYS A 40 -22.72 -15.48 2.95
N ASN A 41 -21.58 -14.80 2.82
CA ASN A 41 -20.72 -14.86 1.63
C ASN A 41 -19.56 -15.82 1.78
N MET A 42 -19.36 -16.43 2.95
CA MET A 42 -18.36 -17.49 3.11
C MET A 42 -18.67 -18.66 2.16
N PRO A 43 -17.70 -19.10 1.33
CA PRO A 43 -17.84 -20.33 0.57
C PRO A 43 -18.21 -21.44 1.55
N LYS A 44 -19.33 -22.13 1.32
CA LYS A 44 -19.79 -23.26 2.13
C LYS A 44 -18.81 -24.44 1.98
N GLN A 45 -17.60 -24.31 2.49
CA GLN A 45 -16.62 -25.38 2.52
C GLN A 45 -17.06 -26.38 3.60
N GLY A 46 -17.74 -27.44 3.18
CA GLY A 46 -17.66 -28.76 3.81
C GLY A 46 -18.36 -29.00 5.15
N PHE A 47 -18.77 -28.00 5.93
CA PHE A 47 -19.59 -28.21 7.14
C PHE A 47 -21.09 -28.31 6.81
N GLY A 48 -21.42 -29.22 5.88
CA GLY A 48 -22.80 -29.61 5.62
C GLY A 48 -23.32 -30.47 6.77
N GLY A 49 -24.12 -29.91 7.67
CA GLY A 49 -24.81 -30.76 8.65
C GLY A 49 -25.79 -30.09 9.61
N LEU A 50 -25.46 -28.95 10.24
CA LEU A 50 -26.17 -28.59 11.48
C LEU A 50 -26.87 -27.22 11.53
N TYR A 51 -26.77 -26.38 10.49
CA TYR A 51 -27.38 -25.04 10.50
C TYR A 51 -28.41 -24.82 9.37
N ARG A 52 -29.21 -25.84 9.05
CA ARG A 52 -30.29 -25.77 8.03
C ARG A 52 -31.67 -25.46 8.61
N GLY A 53 -31.74 -24.61 9.64
CA GLY A 53 -32.98 -24.46 10.44
C GLY A 53 -33.49 -23.04 10.68
N LEU A 54 -32.79 -21.96 10.29
CA LEU A 54 -33.17 -20.59 10.69
C LEU A 54 -33.14 -19.54 9.57
N SER A 55 -33.13 -19.95 8.30
CA SER A 55 -32.98 -19.00 7.17
C SER A 55 -34.09 -19.08 6.13
N ASP A 56 -35.35 -19.26 6.54
CA ASP A 56 -36.51 -19.35 5.64
C ASP A 56 -37.64 -18.34 5.99
N SER A 57 -37.35 -17.17 6.57
CA SER A 57 -38.43 -16.23 6.95
C SER A 57 -38.18 -14.73 6.72
N PHE A 58 -37.50 -14.35 5.63
CA PHE A 58 -37.44 -12.94 5.21
C PHE A 58 -37.60 -12.78 3.69
N ASP A 59 -38.53 -13.53 3.09
CA ASP A 59 -39.10 -13.20 1.78
C ASP A 59 -40.50 -12.61 1.99
N ALA A 60 -40.58 -11.32 2.30
CA ALA A 60 -41.85 -10.60 2.28
C ALA A 60 -41.67 -9.10 2.05
N LEU A 61 -42.26 -8.65 0.93
CA LEU A 61 -42.45 -7.28 0.45
C LEU A 61 -41.27 -6.59 -0.25
N GLU A 62 -41.04 -6.99 -1.51
CA GLU A 62 -40.72 -6.03 -2.57
C GLU A 62 -41.95 -5.15 -2.83
N ASP A 63 -42.15 -4.14 -1.98
CA ASP A 63 -43.07 -3.05 -2.27
C ASP A 63 -42.26 -1.90 -2.87
N THR A 64 -42.68 -1.44 -4.04
CA THR A 64 -42.13 -0.31 -4.82
C THR A 64 -42.13 0.98 -3.99
N LEU A 65 -41.11 1.15 -3.15
CA LEU A 65 -40.83 2.37 -2.42
C LEU A 65 -39.73 3.13 -3.15
N THR A 66 -40.00 4.40 -3.43
CA THR A 66 -38.99 5.43 -3.71
C THR A 66 -37.75 5.18 -2.85
N PRO A 67 -36.52 5.24 -3.39
CA PRO A 67 -35.32 4.84 -2.66
C PRO A 67 -35.22 5.65 -1.38
N THR A 68 -35.66 5.04 -0.28
CA THR A 68 -35.57 5.61 1.06
C THR A 68 -34.09 5.72 1.30
N ARG A 69 -33.55 6.95 1.27
CA ARG A 69 -32.12 7.18 1.49
C ARG A 69 -31.76 6.53 2.82
N THR A 70 -31.01 5.44 2.76
CA THR A 70 -30.49 4.77 3.94
C THR A 70 -29.74 5.84 4.74
N PRO A 71 -30.06 6.04 6.04
CA PRO A 71 -29.41 7.05 6.83
C PRO A 71 -27.90 6.80 6.81
N LYS A 72 -27.13 7.80 6.39
CA LYS A 72 -25.66 7.74 6.37
C LYS A 72 -25.10 8.18 7.72
N CYS A 73 -24.11 7.45 8.21
CA CYS A 73 -23.31 7.86 9.35
C CYS A 73 -22.21 8.81 8.90
N ILE A 74 -22.18 10.02 9.44
CA ILE A 74 -21.12 10.99 9.16
C ILE A 74 -19.87 10.57 9.94
N LEU A 75 -18.76 10.37 9.23
CA LEU A 75 -17.47 10.01 9.81
C LEU A 75 -16.55 11.23 9.79
N ASN A 76 -16.29 11.80 10.97
CA ASN A 76 -15.28 12.82 11.18
C ASN A 76 -14.02 12.18 11.77
N VAL A 77 -13.18 11.63 10.88
CA VAL A 77 -11.97 10.88 11.22
C VAL A 77 -10.78 11.38 10.41
N LYS A 78 -9.57 11.27 10.99
CA LYS A 78 -8.32 11.58 10.27
C LYS A 78 -7.67 10.36 9.65
N VAL A 79 -7.88 9.18 10.24
CA VAL A 79 -7.33 7.91 9.78
C VAL A 79 -8.46 6.90 9.67
N LEU A 80 -8.56 6.25 8.52
CA LEU A 80 -9.44 5.12 8.30
C LEU A 80 -8.59 3.92 7.90
N THR A 81 -8.56 2.91 8.75
CA THR A 81 -7.87 1.65 8.50
C THR A 81 -8.88 0.55 8.26
N ILE A 82 -8.72 -0.19 7.18
CA ILE A 82 -9.54 -1.36 6.86
C ILE A 82 -8.60 -2.56 6.77
N TYR A 83 -8.80 -3.52 7.66
CA TYR A 83 -7.95 -4.70 7.79
C TYR A 83 -8.75 -5.97 7.54
N ALA A 84 -8.23 -6.87 6.68
CA ALA A 84 -8.81 -8.19 6.39
C ALA A 84 -10.34 -8.13 6.21
N THR A 85 -10.79 -7.22 5.34
CA THR A 85 -12.22 -7.00 5.09
C THR A 85 -12.50 -7.20 3.59
N PRO A 86 -13.46 -8.06 3.21
CA PRO A 86 -13.77 -8.33 1.81
C PRO A 86 -14.20 -7.07 1.07
N LYS A 87 -13.95 -7.02 -0.24
CA LYS A 87 -14.33 -5.88 -1.10
C LYS A 87 -15.81 -5.54 -0.95
N THR A 88 -16.67 -6.56 -0.95
CA THR A 88 -18.13 -6.39 -0.81
C THR A 88 -18.54 -5.70 0.49
N THR A 89 -17.84 -5.95 1.60
CA THR A 89 -18.09 -5.26 2.87
C THR A 89 -17.61 -3.80 2.82
N ILE A 90 -16.51 -3.53 2.12
CA ILE A 90 -16.01 -2.16 1.92
C ILE A 90 -17.02 -1.35 1.09
N GLU A 91 -17.52 -1.91 -0.02
CA GLU A 91 -18.56 -1.28 -0.85
C GLU A 91 -19.84 -1.02 -0.06
N TRP A 92 -20.29 -2.02 0.72
CA TRP A 92 -21.43 -1.88 1.62
C TRP A 92 -21.27 -0.74 2.62
N LEU A 93 -20.05 -0.56 3.15
CA LEU A 93 -19.73 0.52 4.09
C LEU A 93 -19.84 1.88 3.41
N GLN A 94 -19.31 2.02 2.19
CA GLN A 94 -19.32 3.27 1.42
C GLN A 94 -20.73 3.80 1.16
N GLU A 95 -21.72 2.92 0.99
CA GLU A 95 -23.13 3.30 0.85
C GLU A 95 -23.71 3.94 2.13
N ARG A 96 -23.13 3.63 3.29
CA ARG A 96 -23.68 3.93 4.62
C ARG A 96 -22.87 4.94 5.40
N VAL A 97 -21.69 5.32 4.92
CA VAL A 97 -20.86 6.33 5.55
C VAL A 97 -20.77 7.58 4.67
N ASP A 98 -20.58 8.71 5.32
CA ASP A 98 -20.32 9.99 4.69
C ASP A 98 -19.00 10.54 5.22
N LEU A 99 -18.03 10.72 4.32
CA LEU A 99 -16.70 11.24 4.61
C LEU A 99 -16.50 12.62 3.96
N SER A 100 -17.55 13.23 3.39
CA SER A 100 -17.45 14.41 2.52
C SER A 100 -16.91 15.65 3.21
N GLU A 101 -16.92 15.68 4.54
CA GLU A 101 -16.36 16.74 5.38
C GLU A 101 -14.95 16.41 5.94
N SER A 102 -14.42 15.22 5.67
CA SER A 102 -13.21 14.68 6.31
C SER A 102 -12.08 14.41 5.32
N PRO A 103 -10.96 15.15 5.40
CA PRO A 103 -9.73 14.74 4.74
C PRO A 103 -9.08 13.60 5.51
N ILE A 104 -8.87 12.46 4.85
CA ILE A 104 -8.45 11.21 5.51
C ILE A 104 -7.07 10.73 5.07
N LYS A 105 -6.47 9.92 5.94
CA LYS A 105 -5.47 8.91 5.61
C LYS A 105 -6.18 7.57 5.49
N LEU A 106 -6.09 6.92 4.34
CA LEU A 106 -6.77 5.66 4.05
C LEU A 106 -5.74 4.52 3.95
N ALA A 107 -5.82 3.57 4.88
CA ALA A 107 -5.07 2.31 4.84
C ALA A 107 -6.03 1.17 4.55
N ILE A 108 -5.72 0.32 3.57
CA ILE A 108 -6.49 -0.90 3.31
C ILE A 108 -5.52 -2.07 3.20
N HIS A 109 -5.70 -3.09 4.02
CA HIS A 109 -5.11 -4.41 3.78
C HIS A 109 -6.04 -5.18 2.85
N CYS A 110 -5.63 -5.24 1.59
CA CYS A 110 -6.40 -5.84 0.52
C CYS A 110 -6.52 -7.35 0.76
N MET A 111 -7.74 -7.85 0.62
CA MET A 111 -7.98 -9.29 0.51
C MET A 111 -7.83 -9.74 -0.94
N ALA A 112 -7.79 -11.05 -1.17
CA ALA A 112 -7.63 -11.62 -2.51
C ALA A 112 -8.74 -11.18 -3.51
N ASP A 113 -9.91 -10.76 -3.01
CA ASP A 113 -11.05 -10.28 -3.79
C ASP A 113 -11.05 -8.78 -4.08
N PHE A 114 -10.02 -8.03 -3.64
CA PHE A 114 -9.92 -6.57 -3.84
C PHE A 114 -9.94 -6.18 -5.32
N GLY A 115 -9.26 -6.96 -6.16
CA GLY A 115 -9.28 -6.78 -7.61
C GLY A 115 -8.62 -5.48 -8.09
N ASN A 116 -9.41 -4.44 -8.34
CA ASN A 116 -8.93 -3.20 -8.93
C ASN A 116 -9.20 -1.98 -8.02
N LEU A 117 -8.65 -0.81 -8.37
CA LEU A 117 -8.75 0.39 -7.53
C LEU A 117 -10.12 1.09 -7.58
N ASP A 118 -11.10 0.60 -8.32
CA ASP A 118 -12.47 1.15 -8.40
C ASP A 118 -13.15 1.28 -7.04
N VAL A 119 -12.86 0.37 -6.11
CA VAL A 119 -13.37 0.44 -4.74
C VAL A 119 -12.97 1.74 -4.05
N LEU A 120 -11.86 2.38 -4.44
CA LEU A 120 -11.47 3.67 -3.85
C LEU A 120 -12.42 4.80 -4.23
N ASP A 121 -13.13 4.68 -5.35
CA ASP A 121 -14.00 5.73 -5.89
C ASP A 121 -15.29 5.89 -5.08
N GLY A 122 -15.66 4.89 -4.28
CA GLY A 122 -16.82 4.93 -3.38
C GLY A 122 -16.57 5.70 -2.09
N PHE A 123 -15.31 6.00 -1.75
CA PHE A 123 -15.01 6.87 -0.60
C PHE A 123 -15.20 8.34 -1.01
N ASP A 124 -16.38 8.88 -0.70
CA ASP A 124 -16.71 10.30 -0.89
C ASP A 124 -16.06 11.17 0.19
N ALA A 125 -14.74 11.09 0.31
CA ALA A 125 -13.97 11.87 1.28
C ALA A 125 -13.71 13.30 0.77
N ALA A 126 -13.62 14.28 1.68
CA ALA A 126 -13.22 15.64 1.33
C ALA A 126 -11.85 15.68 0.61
N GLY A 127 -10.99 14.71 0.93
CA GLY A 127 -9.74 14.44 0.25
C GLY A 127 -9.02 13.24 0.87
N VAL A 128 -8.16 12.58 0.09
CA VAL A 128 -7.27 11.52 0.58
C VAL A 128 -5.86 12.05 0.55
N ASN A 129 -5.27 12.31 1.72
CA ASN A 129 -3.93 12.90 1.82
C ASN A 129 -2.83 11.84 1.85
N TRP A 130 -3.18 10.62 2.25
CA TRP A 130 -2.30 9.47 2.35
C TRP A 130 -3.11 8.25 1.97
N LEU A 131 -2.60 7.46 1.02
CA LEU A 131 -3.20 6.21 0.59
C LEU A 131 -2.15 5.11 0.72
N ALA A 132 -2.46 4.08 1.52
CA ALA A 132 -1.71 2.84 1.49
C ALA A 132 -2.62 1.65 1.26
N LEU A 133 -2.15 0.77 0.38
CA LEU A 133 -2.76 -0.49 0.05
C LEU A 133 -1.72 -1.57 0.32
N TYR A 134 -2.02 -2.46 1.25
CA TYR A 134 -1.16 -3.55 1.68
C TYR A 134 -1.70 -4.89 1.16
N ASP A 135 -0.81 -5.87 0.97
CA ASP A 135 -1.18 -7.25 0.63
C ASP A 135 -2.01 -7.36 -0.66
N ILE A 136 -1.72 -6.50 -1.65
CA ILE A 136 -2.45 -6.48 -2.92
C ILE A 136 -1.97 -7.62 -3.82
N ASP A 137 -2.69 -8.74 -3.85
CA ASP A 137 -2.27 -9.88 -4.68
C ASP A 137 -2.63 -9.75 -6.17
N ASN A 138 -3.72 -9.05 -6.50
CA ASN A 138 -4.36 -9.14 -7.82
C ASN A 138 -4.67 -7.78 -8.47
N LEU A 139 -3.72 -6.84 -8.49
CA LEU A 139 -3.95 -5.51 -9.07
C LEU A 139 -3.81 -5.49 -10.60
N ALA A 140 -4.93 -5.48 -11.31
CA ALA A 140 -4.89 -5.46 -12.78
C ALA A 140 -4.57 -4.08 -13.37
N THR A 141 -5.01 -3.01 -12.70
CA THR A 141 -4.93 -1.63 -13.21
C THR A 141 -4.84 -0.62 -12.07
N LEU A 142 -4.08 0.47 -12.26
CA LEU A 142 -4.04 1.64 -11.37
C LEU A 142 -5.10 2.68 -11.72
N ASP A 143 -6.17 2.27 -12.40
CA ASP A 143 -7.24 3.17 -12.83
C ASP A 143 -8.28 3.36 -11.72
N CYS A 144 -8.32 4.56 -11.15
CA CYS A 144 -9.41 5.02 -10.28
C CYS A 144 -9.56 6.53 -10.38
N LYS A 145 -10.74 7.05 -10.01
CA LYS A 145 -11.04 8.49 -10.01
C LYS A 145 -10.05 9.28 -9.17
N LEU A 146 -9.61 8.75 -8.02
CA LEU A 146 -8.62 9.41 -7.16
C LEU A 146 -7.31 9.70 -7.91
N LEU A 147 -6.82 8.76 -8.70
CA LEU A 147 -5.57 8.92 -9.46
C LEU A 147 -5.77 9.65 -10.80
N ARG A 148 -6.97 9.60 -11.38
CA ARG A 148 -7.31 10.24 -12.66
C ARG A 148 -7.71 11.70 -12.57
N GLU A 149 -8.48 12.09 -11.56
CA GLU A 149 -9.24 13.36 -11.54
C GLU A 149 -8.99 14.18 -10.27
N GLY A 150 -8.77 13.50 -9.14
CA GLY A 150 -8.67 14.14 -7.84
C GLY A 150 -7.33 14.82 -7.59
N PRO A 151 -7.25 15.66 -6.53
CA PRO A 151 -5.96 16.01 -5.96
C PRO A 151 -5.30 14.72 -5.47
N LEU A 152 -4.15 14.37 -6.06
CA LEU A 152 -3.40 13.19 -5.64
C LEU A 152 -3.01 13.30 -4.15
N PRO A 153 -2.93 12.17 -3.42
CA PRO A 153 -2.42 12.19 -2.05
C PRO A 153 -0.96 12.65 -2.01
N GLY A 154 -0.50 13.16 -0.87
CA GLY A 154 0.92 13.45 -0.64
C GLY A 154 1.75 12.16 -0.55
N VAL A 155 1.12 11.08 -0.08
CA VAL A 155 1.73 9.76 0.05
C VAL A 155 0.92 8.69 -0.67
N LEU A 156 1.59 7.90 -1.49
CA LEU A 156 1.04 6.70 -2.11
C LEU A 156 1.92 5.51 -1.75
N GLU A 157 1.33 4.48 -1.17
CA GLU A 157 2.02 3.24 -0.78
C GLU A 157 1.26 2.03 -1.33
N LEU A 158 1.90 1.27 -2.22
CA LEU A 158 1.42 0.03 -2.81
C LEU A 158 2.38 -1.08 -2.40
N ASP A 159 2.07 -1.72 -1.27
CA ASP A 159 2.89 -2.78 -0.69
C ASP A 159 2.28 -4.14 -1.03
N SER A 160 3.09 -4.98 -1.68
CA SER A 160 2.72 -6.36 -2.00
C SER A 160 3.95 -7.16 -2.40
N ASP A 161 4.08 -8.35 -1.81
CA ASP A 161 5.17 -9.30 -2.07
C ASP A 161 5.11 -9.90 -3.48
N ASN A 162 3.94 -9.90 -4.14
CA ASN A 162 3.70 -10.63 -5.39
C ASN A 162 2.91 -9.82 -6.44
N LEU A 163 2.98 -8.49 -6.38
CA LEU A 163 2.21 -7.62 -7.28
C LEU A 163 2.61 -7.84 -8.75
N PRO A 164 1.72 -8.36 -9.61
CA PRO A 164 1.95 -8.31 -11.06
C PRO A 164 1.99 -6.85 -11.51
N THR A 165 2.77 -6.52 -12.54
CA THR A 165 2.84 -5.14 -13.05
C THR A 165 1.45 -4.67 -13.50
N PRO A 166 0.82 -3.72 -12.78
CA PRO A 166 -0.52 -3.27 -13.12
C PRO A 166 -0.46 -2.42 -14.39
N LYS A 167 -1.54 -2.46 -15.19
CA LYS A 167 -1.69 -1.52 -16.30
C LYS A 167 -1.85 -0.11 -15.74
N MET A 168 -1.14 0.85 -16.33
CA MET A 168 -1.23 2.26 -15.95
C MET A 168 -1.79 3.06 -17.12
N PRO A 169 -3.02 3.59 -17.04
CA PRO A 169 -3.52 4.49 -18.07
C PRO A 169 -2.63 5.73 -18.20
N GLU A 170 -2.46 6.23 -19.44
CA GLU A 170 -1.62 7.40 -19.71
C GLU A 170 -1.98 8.61 -18.84
N GLN A 171 -3.27 8.84 -18.59
CA GLN A 171 -3.74 9.91 -17.71
C GLN A 171 -3.21 9.75 -16.27
N VAL A 172 -3.26 8.54 -15.72
CA VAL A 172 -2.76 8.24 -14.37
C VAL A 172 -1.24 8.44 -14.31
N ILE A 173 -0.51 7.97 -15.32
CA ILE A 173 0.94 8.17 -15.43
C ILE A 173 1.27 9.66 -15.43
N ARG A 174 0.59 10.44 -16.28
CA ARG A 174 0.80 11.90 -16.37
C ARG A 174 0.54 12.59 -15.03
N HIS A 175 -0.48 12.16 -14.30
CA HIS A 175 -0.78 12.70 -12.98
C HIS A 175 0.30 12.33 -11.96
N ILE A 176 0.64 11.05 -11.83
CA ILE A 176 1.63 10.55 -10.88
C ILE A 176 3.00 11.22 -11.09
N THR A 177 3.43 11.33 -12.35
CA THR A 177 4.73 11.92 -12.72
C THR A 177 4.75 13.46 -12.63
N SER A 178 3.60 14.13 -12.60
CA SER A 178 3.54 15.60 -12.50
C SER A 178 3.61 16.14 -11.07
N LYS A 179 3.49 15.24 -10.09
CA LYS A 179 3.41 15.59 -8.67
C LYS A 179 4.75 15.36 -7.98
N HIS A 180 5.06 16.26 -7.04
CA HIS A 180 6.04 16.01 -5.99
C HIS A 180 5.39 15.21 -4.85
N TRP A 181 5.98 14.07 -4.51
CA TRP A 181 5.49 13.15 -3.49
C TRP A 181 6.23 13.36 -2.16
N GLU A 182 5.49 13.37 -1.06
CA GLU A 182 6.11 13.29 0.28
C GLU A 182 6.68 11.87 0.49
N MET A 183 5.95 10.86 0.01
CA MET A 183 6.43 9.49 -0.03
C MET A 183 5.77 8.73 -1.18
N LEU A 184 6.57 7.98 -1.93
CA LEU A 184 6.11 7.04 -2.94
C LEU A 184 6.64 5.65 -2.58
N GLY A 185 5.77 4.77 -2.12
CA GLY A 185 6.05 3.37 -1.84
C GLY A 185 5.43 2.47 -2.89
N ILE A 186 6.23 1.69 -3.61
CA ILE A 186 5.75 0.86 -4.73
C ILE A 186 6.62 -0.39 -4.89
N SER A 187 6.05 -1.44 -5.49
CA SER A 187 6.83 -2.62 -5.86
C SER A 187 7.88 -2.31 -6.91
N VAL A 188 8.93 -3.14 -6.97
CA VAL A 188 9.97 -3.07 -7.99
C VAL A 188 9.40 -3.10 -9.42
N SER A 189 8.35 -3.89 -9.63
CA SER A 189 7.69 -4.09 -10.91
C SER A 189 6.90 -2.85 -11.35
N VAL A 190 6.21 -2.18 -10.42
CA VAL A 190 5.55 -0.88 -10.64
C VAL A 190 6.59 0.20 -10.92
N TRP A 191 7.69 0.18 -10.17
CA TRP A 191 8.81 1.10 -10.32
C TRP A 191 9.46 1.04 -11.71
N GLU A 192 9.81 -0.15 -12.20
CA GLU A 192 10.40 -0.33 -13.54
C GLU A 192 9.48 0.19 -14.65
N GLU A 193 8.18 -0.08 -14.56
CA GLU A 193 7.21 0.41 -15.55
C GLU A 193 7.06 1.93 -15.47
N LEU A 194 7.02 2.52 -14.27
CA LEU A 194 6.98 3.97 -14.09
C LEU A 194 8.22 4.66 -14.68
N ILE A 195 9.42 4.11 -14.47
CA ILE A 195 10.65 4.65 -15.08
C ILE A 195 10.53 4.66 -16.60
N LYS A 196 10.20 3.49 -17.18
CA LYS A 196 10.10 3.32 -18.62
C LYS A 196 9.12 4.33 -19.24
N LEU A 197 7.96 4.49 -18.63
CA LEU A 197 6.95 5.46 -19.08
C LEU A 197 7.41 6.90 -18.86
N SER A 198 8.12 7.18 -17.76
CA SER A 198 8.66 8.51 -17.50
C SER A 198 9.73 8.89 -18.51
N GLU A 199 10.58 7.96 -18.95
CA GLU A 199 11.53 8.15 -20.04
C GLU A 199 10.83 8.39 -21.37
N GLU A 200 9.81 7.59 -21.70
CA GLU A 200 9.01 7.73 -22.93
C GLU A 200 8.37 9.12 -23.03
N TYR A 201 7.87 9.65 -21.91
CA TYR A 201 7.23 10.97 -21.86
C TYR A 201 8.16 12.11 -21.46
N ASN A 202 9.46 11.85 -21.27
CA ASN A 202 10.46 12.81 -20.79
C ASN A 202 10.01 13.58 -19.53
N ARG A 203 9.56 12.84 -18.52
CA ARG A 203 9.09 13.36 -17.24
C ARG A 203 10.03 12.97 -16.11
N ILE A 204 9.98 13.76 -15.04
CA ILE A 204 10.77 13.53 -13.82
C ILE A 204 9.79 13.32 -12.66
N ILE A 205 9.87 12.16 -12.03
CA ILE A 205 9.20 11.84 -10.77
C ILE A 205 10.05 12.43 -9.65
N THR A 206 9.43 13.24 -8.79
CA THR A 206 10.12 13.82 -7.63
C THR A 206 9.47 13.30 -6.35
N THR A 207 10.26 12.78 -5.42
CA THR A 207 9.76 12.30 -4.13
C THR A 207 10.77 12.53 -3.01
N ASP A 208 10.31 12.98 -1.84
CA ASP A 208 11.18 13.11 -0.66
C ASP A 208 11.67 11.75 -0.17
N VAL A 209 10.76 10.78 -0.13
CA VAL A 209 11.03 9.39 0.24
C VAL A 209 10.53 8.44 -0.84
N LEU A 210 11.45 7.68 -1.43
CA LEU A 210 11.12 6.55 -2.28
C LEU A 210 11.25 5.26 -1.46
N ARG A 211 10.19 4.44 -1.46
CA ARG A 211 10.18 3.12 -0.87
C ARG A 211 9.96 2.08 -1.98
N VAL A 212 10.88 1.14 -2.12
CA VAL A 212 10.82 0.08 -3.14
C VAL A 212 10.67 -1.26 -2.46
N TYR A 213 9.54 -1.93 -2.72
CA TYR A 213 9.25 -3.28 -2.23
C TYR A 213 9.82 -4.31 -3.21
N LEU A 214 10.66 -5.20 -2.69
CA LEU A 214 11.21 -6.28 -3.49
C LEU A 214 10.21 -7.46 -3.59
N PRO A 215 10.20 -8.18 -4.71
CA PRO A 215 9.37 -9.36 -4.89
C PRO A 215 9.80 -10.48 -3.94
N SER A 216 8.95 -11.51 -3.78
CA SER A 216 9.19 -12.66 -2.87
C SER A 216 10.58 -13.34 -3.01
N ASP A 217 11.18 -13.34 -4.21
CA ASP A 217 12.53 -13.89 -4.41
C ASP A 217 13.67 -12.93 -3.97
N GLY A 218 13.33 -11.68 -3.72
CA GLY A 218 14.24 -10.58 -3.37
C GLY A 218 15.11 -10.13 -4.55
N SER A 219 14.70 -10.41 -5.78
CA SER A 219 15.41 -9.99 -6.98
C SER A 219 15.41 -8.47 -7.14
N LEU A 220 16.51 -7.94 -7.63
CA LEU A 220 16.67 -6.52 -7.97
C LEU A 220 16.24 -6.26 -9.42
N PRO A 221 15.92 -5.00 -9.76
CA PRO A 221 15.77 -4.59 -11.15
C PRO A 221 16.97 -5.02 -11.99
N THR A 222 16.69 -5.58 -13.16
CA THR A 222 17.76 -6.01 -14.09
C THR A 222 18.43 -4.83 -14.79
N SER A 223 17.70 -3.73 -14.97
CA SER A 223 18.18 -2.56 -15.70
C SER A 223 18.60 -1.45 -14.74
N PRO A 224 19.88 -1.02 -14.76
CA PRO A 224 20.28 0.17 -14.04
C PRO A 224 19.60 1.39 -14.66
N VAL A 225 19.03 2.25 -13.83
CA VAL A 225 18.54 3.56 -14.28
C VAL A 225 19.77 4.39 -14.66
N VAL A 226 19.72 5.08 -15.79
CA VAL A 226 20.82 5.96 -16.20
C VAL A 226 20.98 7.06 -15.16
N ILE A 227 22.22 7.34 -14.73
CA ILE A 227 22.52 8.43 -13.79
C ILE A 227 22.00 9.77 -14.37
N GLY A 228 21.19 10.48 -13.60
CA GLY A 228 20.42 11.65 -14.08
C GLY A 228 19.05 11.28 -14.66
N GLY A 229 18.60 10.06 -14.38
CA GLY A 229 17.36 9.49 -14.88
C GLY A 229 16.09 10.15 -14.32
N PRO A 230 14.93 9.57 -14.64
CA PRO A 230 13.63 10.21 -14.43
C PRO A 230 13.20 10.33 -12.97
N ILE A 231 14.01 9.96 -11.97
CA ILE A 231 13.62 10.10 -10.56
C ILE A 231 14.64 10.90 -9.76
N ILE A 232 14.11 11.85 -9.00
CA ILE A 232 14.84 12.63 -8.01
C ILE A 232 14.29 12.28 -6.63
N THR A 233 15.15 11.76 -5.76
CA THR A 233 14.83 11.48 -4.35
C THR A 233 16.04 11.62 -3.44
N GLY A 234 15.82 12.21 -2.26
CA GLY A 234 16.85 12.33 -1.22
C GLY A 234 16.93 11.10 -0.32
N THR A 235 15.86 10.30 -0.22
CA THR A 235 15.82 9.11 0.66
C THR A 235 15.25 7.91 -0.07
N LEU A 236 16.00 6.81 -0.09
CA LEU A 236 15.59 5.53 -0.64
C LEU A 236 15.53 4.48 0.48
N SER A 237 14.40 3.78 0.54
CA SER A 237 14.20 2.62 1.41
C SER A 237 13.90 1.41 0.55
N ILE A 238 14.72 0.38 0.62
CA ILE A 238 14.52 -0.88 -0.09
C ILE A 238 14.09 -1.92 0.93
N LEU A 239 12.90 -2.50 0.73
CA LEU A 239 12.31 -3.44 1.67
C LEU A 239 12.34 -4.84 1.08
N PHE A 240 12.95 -5.76 1.81
CA PHE A 240 12.83 -7.18 1.51
C PHE A 240 11.45 -7.70 1.91
N PRO A 241 10.90 -8.66 1.15
CA PRO A 241 9.60 -9.24 1.45
C PRO A 241 9.63 -9.94 2.81
N SER A 242 8.49 -9.93 3.51
CA SER A 242 8.34 -10.53 4.83
C SER A 242 8.53 -12.07 4.81
N THR A 243 8.40 -12.67 3.62
CA THR A 243 8.58 -14.10 3.37
C THR A 243 10.04 -14.52 3.31
N LYS A 244 10.98 -13.59 3.04
CA LYS A 244 12.41 -13.90 2.92
C LYS A 244 13.07 -14.08 4.29
N GLN A 245 13.37 -15.33 4.62
CA GLN A 245 13.88 -15.73 5.93
C GLN A 245 15.34 -15.39 6.18
N THR A 246 16.14 -15.26 5.11
CA THR A 246 17.57 -14.98 5.21
C THR A 246 17.96 -13.96 4.16
N VAL A 247 18.69 -12.93 4.57
CA VAL A 247 19.28 -11.92 3.70
C VAL A 247 20.80 -11.97 3.88
N THR A 248 21.49 -12.22 2.78
CA THR A 248 22.93 -12.33 2.75
C THR A 248 23.59 -10.96 2.65
N ARG A 249 24.85 -10.88 3.10
CA ARG A 249 25.67 -9.69 2.91
C ARG A 249 25.84 -9.32 1.43
N GLN A 250 25.91 -10.31 0.55
CA GLN A 250 26.09 -10.09 -0.88
C GLN A 250 24.87 -9.38 -1.46
N GLU A 251 23.65 -9.83 -1.15
CA GLU A 251 22.42 -9.18 -1.63
C GLU A 251 22.33 -7.72 -1.19
N ILE A 252 22.70 -7.41 0.06
CA ILE A 252 22.76 -6.02 0.55
C ILE A 252 23.81 -5.21 -0.22
N THR A 253 24.96 -5.81 -0.52
CA THR A 253 26.02 -5.15 -1.30
C THR A 253 25.53 -4.86 -2.72
N ASP A 254 24.87 -5.82 -3.36
CA ASP A 254 24.30 -5.67 -4.70
C ASP A 254 23.22 -4.58 -4.74
N MET A 255 22.43 -4.45 -3.68
CA MET A 255 21.43 -3.37 -3.52
C MET A 255 22.07 -2.01 -3.41
N PHE A 256 23.13 -1.89 -2.60
CA PHE A 256 23.85 -0.63 -2.48
C PHE A 256 24.48 -0.23 -3.82
N ASP A 257 25.08 -1.18 -4.53
CA ASP A 257 25.62 -0.97 -5.88
C ASP A 257 24.54 -0.60 -6.91
N TRP A 258 23.36 -1.20 -6.83
CA TRP A 258 22.22 -0.84 -7.69
C TRP A 258 21.73 0.58 -7.40
N ALA A 259 21.53 0.92 -6.12
CA ALA A 259 21.04 2.22 -5.69
C ALA A 259 22.03 3.33 -6.05
N SER A 260 23.33 3.14 -5.81
CA SER A 260 24.36 4.14 -6.13
C SER A 260 24.54 4.38 -7.63
N ARG A 261 24.17 3.41 -8.48
CA ARG A 261 24.11 3.59 -9.94
C ARG A 261 22.84 4.26 -10.42
N SER A 262 21.73 4.04 -9.73
CA SER A 262 20.40 4.48 -10.17
C SER A 262 20.02 5.87 -9.66
N PHE A 263 20.59 6.32 -8.53
CA PHE A 263 20.23 7.57 -7.88
C PHE A 263 21.46 8.46 -7.64
N GLY A 264 21.53 9.59 -8.35
CA GLY A 264 22.65 10.53 -8.27
C GLY A 264 22.62 11.46 -7.06
N GLU A 265 21.42 11.78 -6.55
CA GLU A 265 21.20 12.79 -5.49
C GLU A 265 20.83 12.16 -4.13
N LEU A 266 21.13 10.89 -3.95
CA LEU A 266 20.67 10.13 -2.80
C LEU A 266 21.45 10.47 -1.53
N GLU A 267 20.77 11.05 -0.53
CA GLU A 267 21.35 11.41 0.76
C GLU A 267 21.26 10.28 1.80
N ASN A 268 20.16 9.51 1.75
CA ASN A 268 19.89 8.43 2.68
C ASN A 268 19.51 7.16 1.93
N LEU A 269 20.17 6.05 2.26
CA LEU A 269 19.79 4.72 1.80
C LEU A 269 19.56 3.81 2.98
N SER A 270 18.39 3.18 3.00
CA SER A 270 18.04 2.15 3.97
C SER A 270 17.67 0.86 3.26
N VAL A 271 18.14 -0.24 3.82
CA VAL A 271 17.71 -1.59 3.46
C VAL A 271 17.07 -2.18 4.72
N ASP A 272 15.79 -2.48 4.61
CA ASP A 272 15.01 -3.03 5.71
C ASP A 272 14.64 -4.48 5.41
N THR A 273 14.80 -5.31 6.43
CA THR A 273 14.54 -6.75 6.39
C THR A 273 13.65 -7.13 7.54
N LYS A 274 12.98 -8.28 7.43
CA LYS A 274 12.23 -8.85 8.55
C LYS A 274 13.16 -9.12 9.75
N PRO A 275 12.68 -8.96 11.00
CA PRO A 275 13.44 -9.36 12.18
C PRO A 275 13.98 -10.79 12.10
N GLY A 276 15.28 -10.95 12.34
CA GLY A 276 15.98 -12.23 12.26
C GLY A 276 16.43 -12.66 10.87
N ALA A 277 16.07 -11.94 9.80
CA ALA A 277 16.54 -12.25 8.44
C ALA A 277 18.04 -11.99 8.25
N ILE A 278 18.63 -11.15 9.10
CA ILE A 278 20.06 -10.91 9.20
C ILE A 278 20.50 -11.08 10.65
N ASP A 279 21.68 -11.65 10.86
CA ASP A 279 22.32 -11.65 12.17
C ASP A 279 22.77 -10.22 12.50
N GLU A 280 21.96 -9.51 13.29
CA GLU A 280 22.23 -8.15 13.72
C GLU A 280 23.56 -8.03 14.48
N THR A 281 23.97 -9.06 15.23
CA THR A 281 25.24 -9.04 15.97
C THR A 281 26.43 -9.12 15.01
N ALA A 282 26.32 -9.93 13.95
CA ALA A 282 27.32 -9.99 12.89
C ALA A 282 27.33 -8.69 12.06
N LEU A 283 26.16 -8.12 11.78
CA LEU A 283 26.03 -6.84 11.08
C LEU A 283 26.73 -5.71 11.85
N VAL A 284 26.51 -5.60 13.16
CA VAL A 284 27.17 -4.58 14.00
C VAL A 284 28.69 -4.77 14.05
N ARG A 285 29.17 -6.02 14.13
CA ARG A 285 30.61 -6.33 14.13
C ARG A 285 31.28 -6.08 12.78
N SER A 286 30.52 -6.19 11.69
CA SER A 286 31.02 -6.07 10.33
C SER A 286 30.09 -5.19 9.49
N ASN A 287 29.95 -3.91 9.84
CA ASN A 287 29.04 -2.98 9.16
C ASN A 287 29.66 -2.27 7.95
N GLN A 288 30.82 -2.73 7.45
CA GLN A 288 31.52 -2.13 6.31
C GLN A 288 31.21 -2.82 4.97
N PHE A 289 30.57 -2.12 4.06
CA PHE A 289 30.28 -2.60 2.71
C PHE A 289 31.26 -1.97 1.71
N VAL A 290 31.65 -2.75 0.69
CA VAL A 290 32.50 -2.28 -0.39
C VAL A 290 31.65 -2.22 -1.64
N ILE A 291 31.46 -1.01 -2.19
CA ILE A 291 30.68 -0.79 -3.41
C ILE A 291 31.55 -0.21 -4.52
N THR A 292 31.12 -0.41 -5.76
CA THR A 292 31.85 0.00 -6.97
C THR A 292 31.68 1.48 -7.28
N THR A 293 30.52 2.05 -6.93
CA THR A 293 30.14 3.43 -7.23
C THR A 293 29.85 4.17 -5.93
N ALA A 294 30.66 5.17 -5.59
CA ALA A 294 30.47 5.92 -4.35
C ALA A 294 29.60 7.16 -4.63
N PRO A 295 28.41 7.28 -4.02
CA PRO A 295 27.66 8.54 -4.03
C PRO A 295 28.40 9.61 -3.21
N ILE A 296 28.10 10.87 -3.51
CA ILE A 296 28.84 12.04 -3.01
C ILE A 296 28.64 12.26 -1.51
N ALA A 297 27.48 11.89 -0.96
CA ALA A 297 27.21 11.88 0.48
C ALA A 297 25.99 11.00 0.79
N MET A 298 26.20 9.77 1.27
CA MET A 298 25.11 8.84 1.57
C MET A 298 25.22 8.30 3.00
N CYS A 299 24.18 8.51 3.81
CA CYS A 299 23.99 7.78 5.06
C CYS A 299 23.35 6.42 4.74
N VAL A 300 24.09 5.34 4.97
CA VAL A 300 23.61 3.98 4.71
C VAL A 300 23.19 3.27 5.99
N ARG A 301 22.01 2.65 5.97
CA ARG A 301 21.45 1.89 7.08
C ARG A 301 20.98 0.52 6.64
N VAL A 302 21.16 -0.47 7.50
CA VAL A 302 20.54 -1.81 7.37
C VAL A 302 19.79 -2.08 8.67
N ASN A 303 18.47 -2.27 8.61
CA ASN A 303 17.60 -2.37 9.80
C ASN A 303 17.88 -1.27 10.83
N GLY A 304 18.03 -0.03 10.38
CA GLY A 304 18.37 1.12 11.24
C GLY A 304 19.84 1.23 11.68
N VAL A 305 20.66 0.18 11.55
CA VAL A 305 22.10 0.18 11.91
C VAL A 305 22.89 0.97 10.87
N LYS A 306 23.60 2.01 11.31
CA LYS A 306 24.46 2.80 10.43
C LYS A 306 25.65 1.98 9.94
N CYS A 307 25.82 1.92 8.63
CA CYS A 307 26.86 1.17 7.96
C CYS A 307 27.91 2.09 7.36
N LEU A 308 29.14 1.59 7.27
CA LEU A 308 30.23 2.26 6.56
C LEU A 308 30.26 1.74 5.14
N VAL A 309 30.37 2.63 4.17
CA VAL A 309 30.48 2.26 2.76
C VAL A 309 31.82 2.77 2.24
N SER A 310 32.60 1.85 1.68
CA SER A 310 33.91 2.12 1.12
C SER A 310 33.91 1.78 -0.37
N ARG A 311 34.74 2.47 -1.14
CA ARG A 311 34.81 2.28 -2.58
C ARG A 311 35.85 1.21 -2.92
N ALA A 312 35.48 0.25 -3.76
CA ALA A 312 36.48 -0.64 -4.36
C ALA A 312 37.46 0.19 -5.21
N PRO A 313 38.78 -0.07 -5.13
CA PRO A 313 39.73 0.54 -6.06
C PRO A 313 39.35 0.12 -7.48
N ARG A 314 39.22 1.10 -8.38
CA ARG A 314 38.96 0.82 -9.81
C ARG A 314 40.10 -0.05 -10.32
N GLN A 315 39.80 -1.30 -10.70
CA GLN A 315 40.73 -2.12 -11.48
C GLN A 315 40.70 -1.55 -12.91
N TRP A 316 41.82 -1.00 -13.33
CA TRP A 316 42.04 -0.45 -14.67
C TRP A 316 42.51 -1.54 -15.63
#